data_AF-A0A1F5J5B2-F1
#
_entry.id   AF-A0A1F5J5B2-F1
#
_cell.length_a   1.000
_cell.length_b   1.000
_cell.length_c   1.000
_cell.angle_alpha   90.00
_cell.angle_beta   90.00
_cell.angle_gamma   90.00
#
_symmetry.space_group_name_H-M   'P 1'
#
loop_
_entity.id
_entity.type
_entity.pdbx_description
1 polymer ?
#
loop_
_entity_poly.entity_id
_entity_poly.type
_entity_poly.pdbx_seq_one_letter_code
_entity_poly.pdbx_strand_id
1 'polypeptide(L)' 'MYKKGSSVMLNQPIEGKKDRFEQGLKGTVVEEFDLPHGKSYRVQFVDGRVARFPEQLMKEAIDVIS' A
#
# COMPACT_ATOMS: atom_id res chain seq x y z
N MET A 1 11.94 0.67 2.82
CA MET A 1 11.86 1.01 1.38
C MET A 1 10.90 0.01 0.75
N TYR A 2 9.79 0.45 0.16
CA TYR A 2 8.76 -0.45 -0.38
C TYR A 2 9.30 -1.21 -1.59
N LYS A 3 9.22 -2.53 -1.55
CA LYS A 3 9.61 -3.41 -2.65
C LYS A 3 8.62 -4.55 -2.78
N LYS A 4 8.55 -5.18 -3.94
CA LYS A 4 7.80 -6.43 -4.10
C LYS A 4 8.26 -7.46 -3.06
N GLY A 5 7.30 -8.03 -2.33
CA GLY A 5 7.51 -8.95 -1.21
C GLY A 5 7.56 -8.28 0.16
N SER A 6 7.65 -6.94 0.24
CA SER A 6 7.61 -6.24 1.54
C SER A 6 6.27 -6.41 2.22
N SER A 7 6.32 -6.73 3.52
CA SER A 7 5.15 -6.71 4.38
C SER A 7 4.91 -5.30 4.88
N VAL A 8 3.67 -4.84 4.76
CA VAL A 8 3.28 -3.47 5.10
C VAL A 8 2.06 -3.46 6.01
N MET A 9 1.87 -2.35 6.71
CA MET A 9 0.71 -2.11 7.56
C MET A 9 0.25 -0.66 7.40
N LEU A 10 -1.07 -0.46 7.33
CA LEU A 10 -1.64 0.88 7.34
C LEU A 10 -1.44 1.53 8.71
N ASN A 11 -0.78 2.68 8.76
CA ASN A 11 -0.60 3.46 9.99
C ASN A 11 -1.74 4.45 10.24
N GLN A 12 -2.57 4.70 9.22
CA GLN A 12 -3.80 5.50 9.27
C GLN A 12 -4.81 4.93 8.26
N PRO A 13 -6.13 5.21 8.41
CA PRO A 13 -7.11 4.74 7.45
C PRO A 13 -6.94 5.44 6.09
N ILE A 14 -7.22 4.71 5.00
CA ILE A 14 -7.20 5.23 3.63
C ILE A 14 -8.58 5.08 3.01
N GLU A 15 -9.17 6.19 2.58
CA GLU A 15 -10.40 6.19 1.80
C GLU A 15 -10.09 6.08 0.31
N GLY A 16 -10.37 4.91 -0.27
CA GLY A 16 -10.38 4.70 -1.70
C GLY A 16 -11.72 5.10 -2.33
N LYS A 17 -11.77 5.17 -3.65
CA LYS A 17 -12.99 5.55 -4.40
C LYS A 17 -14.19 4.62 -4.19
N LYS A 18 -13.95 3.35 -3.81
CA LYS A 18 -14.98 2.32 -3.59
C LYS A 18 -14.86 1.62 -2.24
N ASP A 19 -13.70 1.71 -1.61
CA ASP A 19 -13.31 0.90 -0.47
C ASP A 19 -12.62 1.78 0.55
N ARG A 20 -12.89 1.55 1.83
CA ARG A 20 -12.15 2.14 2.94
C ARG A 20 -11.25 1.08 3.56
N PHE A 21 -9.98 1.41 3.75
CA PHE A 21 -9.00 0.55 4.40
C PHE A 21 -8.73 1.08 5.80
N GLU A 22 -8.93 0.25 6.81
CA GLU A 22 -8.78 0.66 8.20
C GLU A 22 -7.30 0.66 8.63
N GLN A 23 -6.99 1.52 9.60
CA GLN A 23 -5.69 1.52 10.27
C GLN A 23 -5.38 0.13 10.86
N GLY A 24 -4.12 -0.28 10.79
CA GLY A 24 -3.64 -1.57 11.25
C GLY A 24 -3.85 -2.71 10.24
N LEU A 25 -4.51 -2.46 9.11
CA LEU A 25 -4.67 -3.47 8.06
C LEU A 25 -3.31 -3.81 7.46
N LYS A 26 -2.97 -5.10 7.52
CA LYS A 26 -1.71 -5.64 6.99
C LYS A 26 -1.86 -6.03 5.54
N GLY A 27 -0.78 -5.92 4.79
CA GLY A 27 -0.71 -6.38 3.41
C GLY A 27 0.70 -6.66 2.96
N THR A 28 0.82 -7.05 1.71
CA THR A 28 2.09 -7.32 1.04
C THR A 28 2.14 -6.55 -0.26
N VAL A 29 3.26 -5.88 -0.52
CA VAL A 29 3.50 -5.27 -1.83
C VAL A 29 3.73 -6.39 -2.84
N VAL A 30 2.83 -6.53 -3.82
CA VAL A 30 2.90 -7.60 -4.83
C VAL A 30 3.48 -7.12 -6.15
N GLU A 31 3.49 -5.81 -6.40
CA GLU A 31 3.97 -5.22 -7.65
C GLU A 31 4.40 -3.76 -7.48
N GLU A 32 5.37 -3.35 -8.29
CA GLU A 32 5.92 -1.99 -8.36
C GLU A 32 5.76 -1.47 -9.79
N PHE A 33 5.38 -0.21 -9.93
CA PHE A 33 5.26 0.45 -11.23
C PHE A 33 6.04 1.76 -11.22
N ASP A 34 6.92 1.92 -12.20
CA ASP A 34 7.58 3.19 -12.50
C ASP A 34 6.67 4.03 -13.41
N LEU A 35 6.30 5.22 -12.94
CA LEU A 35 5.49 6.20 -13.67
C LEU A 35 6.32 7.45 -13.97
N PRO A 36 5.93 8.26 -14.97
CA PRO A 36 6.62 9.52 -15.29
C PRO A 36 6.75 10.50 -14.11
N HIS A 37 5.86 10.40 -13.12
CA HIS A 37 5.81 11.28 -11.95
C HIS A 37 6.19 10.59 -10.63
N GLY A 38 6.79 9.39 -10.67
CA GLY A 38 7.23 8.67 -9.48
C GLY A 38 6.85 7.19 -9.49
N LYS A 39 6.94 6.53 -8.34
CA LYS A 39 6.56 5.11 -8.20
C LYS A 39 5.13 4.93 -7.72
N SER A 40 4.57 3.77 -8.00
CA SER A 40 3.32 3.31 -7.37
C SER A 40 3.41 1.82 -7.07
N TYR A 41 2.65 1.38 -6.09
CA TYR A 41 2.78 0.05 -5.50
C TYR A 41 1.42 -0.61 -5.41
N ARG A 42 1.33 -1.87 -5.83
CA ARG A 42 0.14 -2.69 -5.61
C ARG A 42 0.32 -3.46 -4.32
N VAL A 43 -0.63 -3.30 -3.40
CA VAL A 43 -0.66 -3.97 -2.11
C VAL A 43 -1.85 -4.93 -2.09
N GLN A 44 -1.58 -6.19 -1.76
CA GLN A 44 -2.60 -7.18 -1.44
C GLN A 44 -2.75 -7.23 0.08
N PHE A 45 -3.92 -6.89 0.58
CA PHE A 45 -4.23 -6.90 2.00
C PHE A 45 -4.69 -8.29 2.46
N VAL A 46 -4.54 -8.56 3.76
CA VAL A 46 -4.89 -9.85 4.38
C VAL A 46 -6.38 -10.16 4.34
N ASP A 47 -7.23 -9.15 4.12
CA ASP A 47 -8.68 -9.29 3.93
C ASP A 47 -9.06 -9.67 2.48
N GLY A 48 -8.07 -9.89 1.61
CA GLY A 48 -8.24 -10.28 0.22
C GLY A 48 -8.37 -9.12 -0.77
N ARG A 49 -8.44 -7.86 -0.30
CA ARG A 49 -8.52 -6.69 -1.19
C ARG A 49 -7.16 -6.35 -1.78
N VAL A 50 -7.18 -5.81 -2.99
CA VAL A 50 -5.97 -5.36 -3.69
C VAL A 50 -6.15 -3.90 -4.09
N ALA A 51 -5.19 -3.06 -3.69
CA ALA A 51 -5.21 -1.64 -4.01
C ALA A 51 -3.87 -1.18 -4.57
N ARG A 52 -3.89 -0.11 -5.36
CA ARG A 52 -2.70 0.55 -5.87
C ARG A 52 -2.57 1.91 -5.22
N PHE A 53 -1.41 2.18 -4.63
CA PHE A 53 -1.13 3.45 -3.98
C PHE A 53 0.08 4.14 -4.63
N PRO A 54 0.04 5.47 -4.82
CA PRO A 54 1.21 6.22 -5.25
C PRO A 54 2.27 6.22 -4.13
N GLU A 55 3.54 6.42 -4.49
CA GLU A 55 4.66 6.40 -3.54
C GLU A 55 4.46 7.38 -2.38
N GLN A 56 3.90 8.57 -2.65
CA GLN A 56 3.62 9.56 -1.62
C GLN A 56 2.66 9.02 -0.55
N LEU A 57 1.56 8.39 -0.97
CA LEU A 57 0.60 7.82 -0.04
C LEU A 57 1.16 6.62 0.71
N MET A 58 2.03 5.82 0.07
CA MET A 58 2.75 4.77 0.79
C MET A 58 3.58 5.37 1.93
N LYS A 59 4.35 6.43 1.67
CA LYS A 59 5.19 7.12 2.66
C LYS A 59 4.38 7.72 3.83
N GLU A 60 3.20 8.25 3.53
CA GLU A 60 2.35 8.93 4.52
C GLU A 60 1.54 7.95 5.36
N ALA A 61 0.94 6.93 4.73
CA ALA A 61 -0.10 6.12 5.34
C ALA A 61 0.30 4.66 5.62
N ILE A 62 1.51 4.24 5.23
CA ILE A 62 1.89 2.82 5.19
C ILE A 62 3.30 2.60 5.74
N ASP A 63 3.40 1.80 6.80
CA ASP A 63 4.67 1.40 7.39
C ASP A 63 5.13 0.05 6.82
N VAL A 64 6.44 -0.08 6.56
CA VAL A 64 7.06 -1.36 6.23
C VAL A 64 7.37 -2.09 7.54
N ILE A 65 6.83 -3.29 7.69
CA ILE A 65 6.99 -4.10 8.91
C ILE A 65 7.91 -5.31 8.71
N SER A 66 8.20 -5.72 7.47
CA SER A 66 9.21 -6.73 7.14
C SER A 66 9.64 -6.71 5.68
#